data_AF-G1VPI4-F1
#
_entry.id   AF-G1VPI4-F1
#
_cell.length_a   1.000
_cell.length_b   1.000
_cell.length_c   1.000
_cell.angle_alpha   90.00
_cell.angle_beta   90.00
_cell.angle_gamma   90.00
#
_symmetry.space_group_name_H-M   'P 1'
#
loop_
_entity.id
_entity.type
_entity.pdbx_description
1 polymer ?
#
loop_
_entity_poly.entity_id
_entity_poly.type
_entity_poly.pdbx_seq_one_letter_code
_entity_poly.pdbx_strand_id
1 'polypeptide(L)'
;MVLSAILVALLATLGQWWFFGPVTKCLVYPLTTGTLVGLFMGDPMTGMLAGANIQLIYLGWISAGGTMPSNTIVAGIFGTAMTILSGANPTMAVTFAIPFSMFGLLLNQVYMTVNAAWIHQADKLLEKGNLRGVRFMNFVPSFCMALVLYGIPAFLLVVSGSGWASDLINAVPESVISALQVVGGIMPALGIAMLLSYLGKKKLVPWFFGGFFLTVYSGLGLTAISIFSAIIALVMYLNSNTAQKQTETKKVKRLSLNKKTETIEVSQPAEQAAAAELPEYTKKLSKKTLVKTWLWTTSTEACYNYERLQALGAANLMLTPIRELYDTNEERVKELKKYMVFYNSEVFTVGPIINGIACSMEEAHANGENVTEKDINAVRTGLMGPVAGIGDTVMQGILFPILFGIGCSMALDGSYLGPILSFAIFEILIFGCGYFMFMTGYKQGKTSLLKILKNGTIDRIINSFSIVGLMVVGSMAATRVTVNTPLAIKVGEGTTTIQSVLDSLAPGLIPLGITLLVWWMLKKKINTVWIIIAIFLVGIAGYYSGILGYVG
;
A
#
# COMPACT_ATOMS: atom_id res chain seq x y z
N MET A 1 -6.92 9.35 30.46
CA MET A 1 -7.00 10.37 29.40
C MET A 1 -5.64 10.91 28.98
N VAL A 2 -4.83 11.50 29.87
CA VAL A 2 -3.50 12.05 29.50
C VAL A 2 -2.56 10.98 28.91
N LEU A 3 -2.46 9.81 29.54
CA LEU A 3 -1.64 8.70 29.01
C LEU A 3 -2.10 8.26 27.61
N SER A 4 -3.42 8.09 27.43
CA SER A 4 -4.02 7.77 26.13
C SER A 4 -3.65 8.82 25.07
N ALA A 5 -3.73 10.11 25.43
CA ALA A 5 -3.36 11.19 24.52
C ALA A 5 -1.87 11.16 24.14
N ILE A 6 -0.97 10.86 25.09
CA ILE A 6 0.46 10.70 24.81
C ILE A 6 0.69 9.54 23.85
N LEU A 7 0.06 8.38 24.08
CA LEU A 7 0.22 7.20 23.23
C LEU A 7 -0.32 7.45 21.81
N VAL A 8 -1.47 8.10 21.68
CA VAL A 8 -2.05 8.48 20.39
C VAL A 8 -1.19 9.52 19.67
N ALA A 9 -0.60 10.47 20.39
CA ALA A 9 0.33 11.46 19.83
C ALA A 9 1.63 10.81 19.31
N LEU A 10 2.17 9.85 20.06
CA LEU A 10 3.31 9.05 19.62
C LEU A 10 2.95 8.25 18.38
N LEU A 11 1.78 7.59 18.36
CA LEU A 11 1.30 6.87 17.18
C LEU A 11 1.20 7.76 15.95
N ALA A 12 0.64 8.97 16.08
CA ALA A 12 0.54 9.94 14.99
C ALA A 12 1.92 10.40 14.49
N THR A 13 2.85 10.62 15.42
CA THR A 13 4.24 11.00 15.11
C THR A 13 4.95 9.89 14.35
N LEU A 14 4.89 8.65 14.84
CA LEU A 14 5.53 7.48 14.23
C LEU A 14 4.87 7.08 12.90
N GLY A 15 3.57 7.32 12.76
CA GLY A 15 2.84 7.07 11.52
C GLY A 15 3.33 7.93 10.37
N GLN A 16 3.66 9.20 10.62
CA GLN A 16 4.24 10.10 9.61
C GLN A 16 5.76 9.95 9.49
N TRP A 17 6.46 9.80 10.61
CA TRP A 17 7.92 9.72 10.63
C TRP A 17 8.39 8.30 10.31
N TRP A 18 8.58 8.02 9.03
CA TRP A 18 8.98 6.69 8.50
C TRP A 18 10.46 6.36 8.74
N PHE A 19 10.87 6.40 10.00
CA PHE A 19 12.25 6.12 10.42
C PHE A 19 12.59 4.63 10.34
N PHE A 20 11.60 3.75 10.41
CA PHE A 20 11.79 2.31 10.32
C PHE A 20 10.56 1.67 9.67
N GLY A 21 10.68 1.36 8.39
CA GLY A 21 9.62 0.82 7.54
C GLY A 21 8.77 -0.29 8.16
N PRO A 22 9.36 -1.32 8.78
CA PRO A 22 8.60 -2.41 9.39
C PRO A 22 7.60 -1.93 10.44
N VAL A 23 8.00 -1.01 11.32
CA VAL A 23 7.06 -0.52 12.35
C VAL A 23 6.14 0.54 11.78
N THR A 24 6.67 1.43 10.93
CA THR A 24 5.99 2.68 10.57
C THR A 24 5.10 2.56 9.33
N LYS A 25 5.38 1.64 8.39
CA LYS A 25 4.61 1.54 7.15
C LYS A 25 3.25 0.86 7.36
N CYS A 26 3.18 -0.10 8.28
CA CYS A 26 1.89 -0.64 8.72
C CYS A 26 0.96 0.42 9.32
N LEU A 27 1.51 1.52 9.86
CA LEU A 27 0.74 2.64 10.43
C LEU A 27 0.14 3.58 9.37
N VAL A 28 0.40 3.33 8.08
CA VAL A 28 -0.29 4.04 6.99
C VAL A 28 -1.72 3.49 6.81
N TYR A 29 -2.01 2.31 7.34
CA TYR A 29 -3.27 1.61 7.16
C TYR A 29 -4.21 1.83 8.36
N PRO A 30 -5.36 2.53 8.17
CA PRO A 30 -6.35 2.76 9.22
C PRO A 30 -6.79 1.53 10.02
N LEU A 31 -6.78 0.33 9.44
CA LEU A 31 -7.10 -0.90 10.19
C LEU A 31 -6.13 -1.09 11.36
N THR A 32 -4.83 -0.95 11.10
CA THR A 32 -3.77 -1.08 12.10
C THR A 32 -3.83 0.06 13.08
N THR A 33 -3.86 1.31 12.61
CA THR A 33 -3.85 2.47 13.49
C THR A 33 -5.10 2.59 14.33
N GLY A 34 -6.27 2.31 13.76
CA GLY A 34 -7.55 2.37 14.48
C GLY A 34 -7.61 1.35 15.62
N THR A 35 -7.12 0.13 15.38
CA THR A 35 -6.98 -0.90 16.43
C THR A 35 -6.06 -0.42 17.55
N LEU A 36 -4.92 0.19 17.23
CA LEU A 36 -3.98 0.74 18.23
C LEU A 36 -4.55 1.93 18.99
N VAL A 37 -5.24 2.86 18.31
CA VAL A 37 -5.93 3.97 18.97
C VAL A 37 -6.98 3.46 19.94
N GLY A 38 -7.79 2.48 19.52
CA GLY A 38 -8.76 1.80 20.40
C GLY A 38 -8.10 1.21 21.64
N LEU A 39 -7.00 0.48 21.46
CA LEU A 39 -6.23 -0.07 22.57
C LEU A 39 -5.71 1.02 23.52
N PHE A 40 -5.17 2.13 23.00
CA PHE A 40 -4.63 3.22 23.81
C PHE A 40 -5.70 4.03 24.54
N MET A 41 -6.91 4.10 23.97
CA MET A 41 -8.06 4.81 24.55
C MET A 41 -8.94 3.91 25.44
N GLY A 42 -8.70 2.60 25.47
CA GLY A 42 -9.41 1.63 26.30
C GLY A 42 -10.65 1.00 25.66
N ASP A 43 -10.88 1.22 24.36
CA ASP A 43 -11.96 0.60 23.58
C ASP A 43 -11.41 0.00 22.27
N PRO A 44 -10.76 -1.18 22.35
CA PRO A 44 -10.13 -1.81 21.20
C PRO A 44 -11.12 -2.28 20.13
N MET A 45 -12.35 -2.66 20.51
CA MET A 45 -13.36 -3.14 19.56
C MET A 45 -13.87 -1.99 18.69
N THR A 46 -14.32 -0.89 19.31
CA THR A 46 -14.77 0.30 18.58
C THR A 46 -13.64 0.85 17.71
N GLY A 47 -12.40 0.89 18.24
CA GLY A 47 -11.24 1.34 17.47
C GLY A 47 -10.94 0.47 16.25
N MET A 48 -10.98 -0.85 16.40
CA MET A 48 -10.80 -1.80 15.30
C MET A 48 -11.89 -1.65 14.22
N LEU A 49 -13.16 -1.59 14.63
CA LEU A 49 -14.30 -1.44 13.71
C LEU A 49 -14.26 -0.09 12.98
N ALA A 50 -13.93 0.99 13.69
CA ALA A 50 -13.75 2.31 13.10
C ALA A 50 -12.60 2.30 12.08
N GLY A 51 -11.44 1.74 12.47
CA GLY A 51 -10.28 1.60 11.60
C GLY A 51 -10.57 0.79 10.33
N ALA A 52 -11.33 -0.30 10.44
CA ALA A 52 -11.73 -1.12 9.31
C ALA A 52 -12.66 -0.35 8.35
N ASN A 53 -13.68 0.33 8.86
CA ASN A 53 -14.58 1.15 8.04
C ASN A 53 -13.84 2.27 7.30
N ILE A 54 -12.89 2.94 7.97
CA ILE A 54 -12.04 3.96 7.36
C ILE A 54 -11.13 3.34 6.30
N GLN A 55 -10.50 2.20 6.60
CA GLN A 55 -9.57 1.53 5.70
C GLN A 55 -10.24 1.11 4.39
N LEU A 56 -11.48 0.61 4.43
CA LEU A 56 -12.19 0.13 3.25
C LEU A 56 -12.22 1.18 2.13
N ILE A 57 -12.44 2.45 2.46
CA ILE A 57 -12.49 3.56 1.48
C ILE A 57 -11.12 3.87 0.88
N TYR A 58 -10.06 3.65 1.65
CA TYR A 58 -8.69 3.92 1.25
C TYR A 58 -7.95 2.71 0.68
N LEU A 59 -8.59 1.53 0.58
CA LEU A 59 -7.95 0.33 0.02
C LEU A 59 -7.39 0.55 -1.39
N GLY A 60 -8.06 1.38 -2.19
CA GLY A 60 -7.61 1.67 -3.55
C GLY A 60 -6.60 2.82 -3.68
N TRP A 61 -6.14 3.43 -2.59
CA TRP A 61 -5.27 4.59 -2.71
C TRP A 61 -3.81 4.20 -2.86
N ILE A 62 -3.26 4.44 -4.05
CA ILE A 62 -1.86 4.23 -4.36
C ILE A 62 -1.13 5.58 -4.32
N SER A 63 -0.01 5.64 -3.61
CA SER A 63 0.88 6.80 -3.61
C SER A 63 1.97 6.65 -4.67
N ALA A 64 1.59 6.66 -5.95
CA ALA A 64 2.54 6.51 -7.04
C ALA A 64 3.50 7.70 -7.10
N GLY A 65 4.81 7.44 -7.10
CA GLY A 65 5.83 8.48 -7.23
C GLY A 65 5.87 9.52 -6.11
N GLY A 66 5.29 9.21 -4.93
CA GLY A 66 5.30 10.08 -3.75
C GLY A 66 4.15 11.09 -3.65
N THR A 67 3.18 11.06 -4.58
CA THR A 67 1.97 11.88 -4.46
C THR A 67 0.88 11.13 -3.71
N MET A 68 0.46 11.66 -2.56
CA MET A 68 -0.63 11.08 -1.77
C MET A 68 -1.97 11.74 -2.12
N PRO A 69 -3.01 10.98 -2.49
CA PRO A 69 -4.34 11.53 -2.79
C PRO A 69 -5.06 12.03 -1.53
N SER A 70 -4.85 11.38 -0.37
CA SER A 70 -5.04 12.01 0.94
C SER A 70 -4.26 11.31 2.06
N ASN A 71 -4.23 11.90 3.25
CA ASN A 71 -3.43 11.41 4.37
C ASN A 71 -4.20 10.37 5.19
N THR A 72 -3.94 9.09 4.91
CA THR A 72 -4.61 7.95 5.57
C THR A 72 -4.19 7.78 7.04
N ILE A 73 -2.98 8.21 7.41
CA ILE A 73 -2.49 8.15 8.80
C ILE A 73 -3.37 9.03 9.69
N VAL A 74 -3.56 10.29 9.27
CA VAL A 74 -4.42 11.23 9.99
C VAL A 74 -5.87 10.76 9.95
N ALA A 75 -6.35 10.27 8.80
CA ALA A 75 -7.69 9.71 8.68
C ALA A 75 -7.96 8.59 9.71
N GLY A 76 -7.05 7.61 9.79
CA GLY A 76 -7.17 6.47 10.68
C GLY A 76 -7.03 6.84 12.15
N ILE A 77 -6.04 7.67 12.50
CA ILE A 77 -5.79 8.01 13.91
C ILE A 77 -6.82 8.99 14.45
N PHE A 78 -7.05 10.10 13.75
CA PHE A 78 -7.93 11.18 14.21
C PHE A 78 -9.40 10.77 14.04
N GLY A 79 -9.74 10.10 12.94
CA GLY A 79 -11.08 9.57 12.72
C GLY A 79 -11.49 8.54 13.76
N THR A 80 -10.61 7.59 14.08
CA THR A 80 -10.89 6.61 15.14
C THR A 80 -10.94 7.26 16.52
N ALA A 81 -10.00 8.15 16.85
CA ALA A 81 -10.03 8.85 18.13
C ALA A 81 -11.34 9.63 18.33
N MET A 82 -11.81 10.33 17.29
CA MET A 82 -13.08 11.04 17.33
C MET A 82 -14.29 10.12 17.46
N THR A 83 -14.27 8.97 16.79
CA THR A 83 -15.33 7.97 16.91
C THR A 83 -15.47 7.51 18.37
N ILE A 84 -14.34 7.20 19.02
CA ILE A 84 -14.33 6.77 20.43
C ILE A 84 -14.73 7.90 21.37
N LEU A 85 -14.16 9.12 21.19
CA LEU A 85 -14.46 10.26 22.06
C LEU A 85 -15.93 10.66 22.02
N SER A 86 -16.54 10.61 20.84
CA SER A 86 -17.93 11.02 20.64
C SER A 86 -18.96 9.94 21.00
N GLY A 87 -18.53 8.68 21.12
CA GLY A 87 -19.42 7.54 21.31
C GLY A 87 -20.21 7.17 20.05
N ALA A 88 -19.73 7.59 18.87
CA ALA A 88 -20.40 7.31 17.60
C ALA A 88 -20.36 5.81 17.26
N ASN A 89 -21.35 5.36 16.50
CA ASN A 89 -21.27 4.06 15.85
C ASN A 89 -20.02 3.97 14.95
N PRO A 90 -19.25 2.86 14.96
CA PRO A 90 -18.06 2.70 14.12
C PRO A 90 -18.25 2.95 12.62
N THR A 91 -19.45 2.76 12.09
CA THR A 91 -19.79 3.06 10.68
C THR A 91 -19.68 4.56 10.35
N MET A 92 -19.86 5.43 11.35
CA MET A 92 -19.75 6.89 11.23
C MET A 92 -18.31 7.39 11.25
N ALA A 93 -17.34 6.53 11.56
CA ALA A 93 -15.92 6.89 11.63
C ALA A 93 -15.40 7.52 10.34
N VAL A 94 -15.96 7.08 9.22
CA VAL A 94 -15.69 7.59 7.87
C VAL A 94 -15.98 9.09 7.76
N THR A 95 -17.09 9.55 8.32
CA THR A 95 -17.54 10.94 8.28
C THR A 95 -16.56 11.86 8.99
N PHE A 96 -15.94 11.39 10.08
CA PHE A 96 -14.86 12.11 10.74
C PHE A 96 -13.55 12.02 9.96
N ALA A 97 -13.21 10.83 9.46
CA ALA A 97 -11.92 10.56 8.85
C ALA A 97 -11.64 11.38 7.58
N ILE A 98 -12.64 11.64 6.74
CA ILE A 98 -12.44 12.34 5.45
C ILE A 98 -11.99 13.81 5.65
N PRO A 99 -12.66 14.65 6.46
CA PRO A 99 -12.15 16.00 6.74
C PRO A 99 -10.75 16.00 7.35
N PHE A 100 -10.48 15.10 8.30
CA PHE A 100 -9.15 15.01 8.92
C PHE A 100 -8.08 14.57 7.91
N SER A 101 -8.40 13.68 6.98
CA SER A 101 -7.45 13.22 5.97
C SER A 101 -7.06 14.34 4.99
N MET A 102 -8.00 15.23 4.67
CA MET A 102 -7.74 16.45 3.90
C MET A 102 -6.89 17.45 4.68
N PHE A 103 -7.15 17.63 5.97
CA PHE A 103 -6.29 18.44 6.83
C PHE A 103 -4.87 17.86 6.92
N GLY A 104 -4.75 16.54 7.03
CA GLY A 104 -3.47 15.83 7.03
C GLY A 104 -2.66 15.97 5.74
N LEU A 105 -3.30 16.25 4.60
CA LEU A 105 -2.60 16.61 3.36
C LEU A 105 -1.86 17.94 3.51
N LEU A 106 -2.52 18.95 4.07
CA LEU A 106 -1.92 20.26 4.33
C LEU A 106 -0.71 20.13 5.26
N LEU A 107 -0.86 19.34 6.33
CA LEU A 107 0.25 19.02 7.23
C LEU A 107 1.42 18.35 6.49
N ASN A 108 1.13 17.43 5.56
CA ASN A 108 2.18 16.73 4.81
C ASN A 108 2.94 17.69 3.87
N GLN A 109 2.25 18.66 3.27
CA GLN A 109 2.88 19.66 2.40
C GLN A 109 3.82 20.56 3.19
N VAL A 110 3.44 20.95 4.41
CA VAL A 110 4.33 21.68 5.33
C VAL A 110 5.51 20.79 5.73
N TYR A 111 5.26 19.55 6.13
CA TYR A 111 6.29 18.59 6.53
C TYR A 111 7.36 18.39 5.45
N MET A 112 6.95 18.12 4.20
CA MET A 112 7.86 17.89 3.09
C MET A 112 8.63 19.16 2.67
N THR A 113 7.99 20.33 2.77
CA THR A 113 8.64 21.63 2.48
C THR A 113 9.71 21.95 3.52
N VAL A 114 9.40 21.79 4.80
CA VAL A 114 10.35 22.07 5.89
C VAL A 114 11.52 21.08 5.87
N ASN A 115 11.26 19.81 5.54
CA ASN A 115 12.32 18.81 5.42
C ASN A 115 13.35 19.11 4.32
N ALA A 116 13.02 19.93 3.32
CA ALA A 116 13.98 20.39 2.32
C ALA A 116 15.07 21.30 2.93
N ALA A 117 14.80 21.99 4.04
CA ALA A 117 15.83 22.76 4.74
C ALA A 117 16.91 21.85 5.36
N TRP A 118 16.53 20.67 5.84
CA TRP A 118 17.43 19.76 6.55
C TRP A 118 18.43 19.08 5.62
N ILE A 119 18.08 18.84 4.36
CA ILE A 119 19.03 18.27 3.40
C ILE A 119 20.15 19.26 3.05
N HIS A 120 19.85 20.55 2.92
CA HIS A 120 20.90 21.58 2.75
C HIS A 120 21.82 21.70 3.97
N GLN A 121 21.28 21.52 5.17
CA GLN A 121 22.10 21.49 6.38
C GLN A 121 22.97 20.22 6.44
N ALA A 122 22.46 19.08 5.96
CA ALA A 122 23.23 17.86 5.81
C ALA A 122 24.36 18.01 4.77
N ASP A 123 24.14 18.71 3.65
CA ASP A 123 25.19 19.03 2.68
C ASP A 123 26.37 19.78 3.35
N LYS A 124 26.07 20.85 4.10
CA LYS A 124 27.08 21.63 4.84
C LYS A 124 27.83 20.81 5.88
N LEU A 125 27.16 19.87 6.54
CA LEU A 125 27.79 18.98 7.53
C LEU A 125 28.68 17.93 6.85
N LEU A 126 28.26 17.43 5.68
CA LEU A 126 29.04 16.50 4.88
C LEU A 126 30.33 17.15 4.37
N GLU A 127 30.28 18.39 3.89
CA GLU A 127 31.45 19.16 3.45
C GLU A 127 32.48 19.36 4.58
N LYS A 128 32.02 19.49 5.82
CA LYS A 128 32.87 19.58 7.02
C LYS A 128 33.38 18.22 7.51
N GLY A 129 33.13 17.13 6.78
CA GLY A 129 33.51 15.78 7.18
C GLY A 129 32.67 15.15 8.30
N ASN A 130 31.54 15.75 8.68
CA ASN A 130 30.73 15.27 9.78
C ASN A 130 29.67 14.24 9.34
N LEU A 131 30.11 12.99 9.17
CA LEU A 131 29.24 11.86 8.79
C LEU A 131 28.14 11.56 9.84
N ARG A 132 28.40 11.82 11.13
CA ARG A 132 27.38 11.66 12.19
C ARG A 132 26.29 12.72 12.07
N GLY A 133 26.68 13.94 11.68
CA GLY A 133 25.78 15.05 11.40
C GLY A 133 24.79 14.73 10.28
N VAL A 134 25.25 14.11 9.19
CA VAL A 134 24.36 13.66 8.08
C VAL A 134 23.29 12.70 8.59
N ARG A 135 23.67 11.70 9.39
CA ARG A 135 22.71 10.76 10.00
C ARG A 135 21.76 11.46 10.96
N PHE A 136 22.26 12.37 11.79
CA PHE A 136 21.45 13.13 12.73
C PHE A 136 20.38 13.97 12.00
N MET A 137 20.75 14.64 10.91
CA MET A 137 19.83 15.41 10.06
C MET A 137 18.75 14.54 9.39
N ASN A 138 19.05 13.28 9.08
CA ASN A 138 18.07 12.37 8.49
C ASN A 138 16.93 11.99 9.46
N PHE A 139 17.17 12.03 10.78
CA PHE A 139 16.23 11.49 11.77
C PHE A 139 15.63 12.58 12.66
N VAL A 140 16.47 13.36 13.35
CA VAL A 140 16.03 14.16 14.49
C VAL A 140 15.18 15.37 14.09
N PRO A 141 15.60 16.23 13.13
CA PRO A 141 14.77 17.35 12.70
C PRO A 141 13.41 16.88 12.15
N SER A 142 13.42 15.79 11.37
CA SER A 142 12.22 15.21 10.79
C SER A 142 11.26 14.66 11.86
N PHE A 143 11.78 14.00 12.90
CA PHE A 143 10.99 13.59 14.07
C PHE A 143 10.33 14.77 14.76
N CYS A 144 11.10 15.84 15.03
CA CYS A 144 10.56 17.03 15.68
C CYS A 144 9.44 17.66 14.85
N MET A 145 9.59 17.72 13.52
CA MET A 145 8.54 18.21 12.63
C MET A 145 7.30 17.31 12.64
N ALA A 146 7.47 15.99 12.61
CA ALA A 146 6.34 15.05 12.72
C ALA A 146 5.62 15.18 14.08
N LEU A 147 6.36 15.35 15.17
CA LEU A 147 5.79 15.54 16.51
C LEU A 147 4.94 16.82 16.56
N VAL A 148 5.47 17.93 16.04
CA VAL A 148 4.76 19.22 16.05
C VAL A 148 3.52 19.18 15.15
N LEU A 149 3.63 18.62 13.95
CA LEU A 149 2.55 18.67 12.97
C LEU A 149 1.48 17.58 13.17
N TYR A 150 1.84 16.42 13.68
CA TYR A 150 0.92 15.27 13.82
C TYR A 150 0.68 14.89 15.27
N GLY A 151 1.76 14.79 16.06
CA GLY A 151 1.68 14.39 17.47
C GLY A 151 0.92 15.39 18.34
N ILE A 152 1.28 16.68 18.29
CA ILE A 152 0.63 17.73 19.10
C ILE A 152 -0.87 17.83 18.76
N PRO A 153 -1.30 17.92 17.48
CA PRO A 153 -2.73 17.94 17.18
C PRO A 153 -3.47 16.70 17.66
N ALA A 154 -2.88 15.50 17.52
CA ALA A 154 -3.48 14.27 18.03
C ALA A 154 -3.57 14.26 19.57
N PHE A 155 -2.56 14.79 20.27
CA PHE A 155 -2.59 14.97 21.73
C PHE A 155 -3.74 15.89 22.13
N LEU A 156 -3.84 17.06 21.50
CA LEU A 156 -4.86 18.06 21.80
C LEU A 156 -6.26 17.51 21.54
N LEU A 157 -6.45 16.76 20.46
CA LEU A 157 -7.71 16.09 20.13
C LEU A 157 -8.19 15.20 21.28
N VAL A 158 -7.30 14.36 21.82
CA VAL A 158 -7.64 13.38 22.87
C VAL A 158 -7.75 14.03 24.25
N VAL A 159 -6.90 15.01 24.58
CA VAL A 159 -6.93 15.71 25.87
C VAL A 159 -8.15 16.62 26.01
N SER A 160 -8.62 17.21 24.90
CA SER A 160 -9.85 18.03 24.90
C SER A 160 -11.09 17.26 25.36
N GLY A 161 -10.98 15.92 25.41
CA GLY A 161 -11.96 15.03 26.01
C GLY A 161 -13.21 14.84 25.17
N SER A 162 -14.17 14.11 25.74
CA SER A 162 -15.42 13.76 25.06
C SER A 162 -16.45 14.88 25.05
N GLY A 163 -16.41 15.84 25.99
CA GLY A 163 -17.49 16.84 26.17
C GLY A 163 -17.93 17.52 24.87
N TRP A 164 -17.00 18.19 24.18
CA TRP A 164 -17.29 18.85 22.90
C TRP A 164 -17.68 17.87 21.77
N ALA A 165 -17.16 16.64 21.81
CA ALA A 165 -17.42 15.61 20.81
C ALA A 165 -18.81 14.97 21.01
N SER A 166 -19.22 14.78 22.27
CA SER A 166 -20.55 14.32 22.66
C SER A 166 -21.60 15.40 22.38
N ASP A 167 -21.30 16.66 22.68
CA ASP A 167 -22.17 17.79 22.34
C ASP A 167 -22.38 17.88 20.82
N LEU A 168 -21.33 17.66 20.03
CA LEU A 168 -21.42 17.64 18.57
C LEU A 168 -22.34 16.53 18.06
N ILE A 169 -22.29 15.32 18.63
CA ILE A 169 -23.19 14.23 18.23
C ILE A 169 -24.62 14.44 18.72
N ASN A 170 -24.79 14.89 19.97
CA ASN A 170 -26.11 15.15 20.53
C ASN A 170 -26.84 16.30 19.82
N ALA A 171 -26.10 17.21 19.16
CA ALA A 171 -26.66 18.25 18.32
C ALA A 171 -27.18 17.73 16.97
N VAL A 172 -26.83 16.51 16.55
CA VAL A 172 -27.26 15.93 15.27
C VAL A 172 -28.58 15.16 15.46
N PRO A 173 -29.65 15.51 14.72
CA PRO A 173 -30.92 14.78 14.80
C PRO A 173 -30.78 13.29 14.42
N GLU A 174 -31.55 12.40 15.06
CA GLU A 174 -31.51 10.95 14.78
C GLU A 174 -31.75 10.62 13.30
N SER A 175 -32.64 11.36 12.62
CA SER A 175 -32.89 11.18 11.18
C SER A 175 -31.64 11.41 10.32
N VAL A 176 -30.77 12.34 10.74
CA VAL A 176 -29.50 12.62 10.07
C VAL A 176 -28.50 11.50 10.36
N ILE A 177 -28.47 10.96 11.58
CA ILE A 177 -27.63 9.81 11.93
C ILE A 177 -28.01 8.59 11.07
N SER A 178 -29.30 8.27 10.97
CA SER A 178 -29.77 7.16 10.13
C SER A 178 -29.48 7.37 8.64
N ALA A 179 -29.62 8.60 8.13
CA ALA A 179 -29.22 8.94 6.77
C ALA A 179 -27.70 8.71 6.55
N LEU A 180 -26.88 9.09 7.53
CA LEU A 180 -25.43 8.88 7.49
C LEU A 180 -25.04 7.40 7.63
N GLN A 181 -25.84 6.57 8.32
CA GLN A 181 -25.65 5.11 8.33
C GLN A 181 -25.89 4.51 6.95
N VAL A 182 -26.91 4.96 6.21
CA VAL A 182 -27.12 4.53 4.81
C VAL A 182 -25.93 4.89 3.95
N VAL A 183 -25.40 6.12 4.09
CA VAL A 183 -24.17 6.55 3.42
C VAL A 183 -23.00 5.63 3.79
N GLY A 184 -22.81 5.36 5.10
CA GLY A 184 -21.80 4.44 5.61
C GLY A 184 -21.91 3.03 5.03
N GLY A 185 -23.13 2.50 4.85
CA GLY A 185 -23.39 1.20 4.22
C GLY A 185 -23.07 1.17 2.72
N ILE A 186 -23.11 2.31 2.02
CA ILE A 186 -22.69 2.42 0.62
C ILE A 186 -21.17 2.55 0.49
N MET A 187 -20.48 3.20 1.44
CA MET A 187 -19.05 3.56 1.33
C MET A 187 -18.10 2.39 1.00
N PRO A 188 -18.29 1.16 1.51
CA PRO A 188 -17.50 0.00 1.10
C PRO A 188 -17.49 -0.24 -0.42
N ALA A 189 -18.58 0.09 -1.12
CA ALA A 189 -18.67 -0.05 -2.57
C ALA A 189 -17.60 0.77 -3.31
N LEU A 190 -17.22 1.94 -2.79
CA LEU A 190 -16.14 2.76 -3.35
C LEU A 190 -14.80 2.05 -3.26
N GLY A 191 -14.43 1.56 -2.08
CA GLY A 191 -13.20 0.82 -1.86
C GLY A 191 -13.08 -0.40 -2.76
N ILE A 192 -14.14 -1.20 -2.79
CA ILE A 192 -14.29 -2.40 -3.62
C ILE A 192 -14.18 -2.07 -5.11
N ALA A 193 -14.82 -0.99 -5.57
CA ALA A 193 -14.76 -0.54 -6.95
C ALA A 193 -13.38 0.00 -7.34
N MET A 194 -12.64 0.62 -6.41
CA MET A 194 -11.26 1.02 -6.65
C MET A 194 -10.36 -0.22 -6.80
N LEU A 195 -10.49 -1.22 -5.91
CA LEU A 195 -9.79 -2.50 -6.06
C LEU A 195 -10.09 -3.16 -7.41
N LEU A 196 -11.35 -3.20 -7.81
CA LEU A 196 -11.77 -3.74 -9.10
C LEU A 196 -11.18 -2.95 -10.29
N SER A 197 -10.89 -1.66 -10.12
CA SER A 197 -10.23 -0.84 -11.15
C SER A 197 -8.75 -1.21 -11.32
N TYR A 198 -8.07 -1.65 -10.27
CA TYR A 198 -6.67 -2.10 -10.31
C TYR A 198 -6.54 -3.57 -10.75
N LEU A 199 -7.37 -4.45 -10.20
CA LEU A 199 -7.31 -5.89 -10.44
C LEU A 199 -8.03 -6.30 -11.74
N GLY A 200 -9.07 -5.56 -12.12
CA GLY A 200 -10.05 -5.93 -13.16
C GLY A 200 -9.56 -5.77 -14.60
N LYS A 201 -8.52 -6.52 -14.98
CA LYS A 201 -8.20 -6.76 -16.39
C LYS A 201 -9.42 -7.40 -17.06
N LYS A 202 -9.74 -7.04 -18.32
CA LYS A 202 -10.93 -7.55 -19.04
C LYS A 202 -11.11 -9.08 -18.95
N LYS A 203 -10.00 -9.82 -18.95
CA LYS A 203 -9.98 -11.30 -18.86
C LYS A 203 -10.23 -11.86 -17.45
N LEU A 204 -9.99 -11.06 -16.41
CA LEU A 204 -10.06 -11.51 -15.01
C LEU A 204 -11.34 -11.08 -14.31
N VAL A 205 -12.03 -10.03 -14.79
CA VAL A 205 -13.32 -9.55 -14.23
C VAL A 205 -14.35 -10.66 -13.96
N PRO A 206 -14.48 -11.74 -14.77
CA PRO A 206 -15.39 -12.84 -14.42
C PRO A 206 -15.16 -13.45 -13.03
N TRP A 207 -13.93 -13.43 -12.51
CA TRP A 207 -13.62 -13.91 -11.16
C TRP A 207 -14.26 -13.06 -10.05
N PHE A 208 -14.51 -11.77 -10.29
CA PHE A 208 -15.26 -10.92 -9.37
C PHE A 208 -16.70 -11.40 -9.23
N PHE A 209 -17.39 -11.62 -10.36
CA PHE A 209 -18.75 -12.16 -10.35
C PHE A 209 -18.79 -13.56 -9.76
N GLY A 210 -17.78 -14.39 -10.05
CA GLY A 210 -17.62 -15.72 -9.45
C GLY A 210 -17.57 -15.66 -7.92
N GLY A 211 -16.74 -14.77 -7.36
CA GLY A 211 -16.68 -14.56 -5.90
C GLY A 211 -18.00 -14.04 -5.32
N PHE A 212 -18.63 -13.07 -5.99
CA PHE A 212 -19.89 -12.47 -5.57
C PHE A 212 -21.01 -13.51 -5.47
N PHE A 213 -21.32 -14.19 -6.58
CA PHE A 213 -22.42 -15.15 -6.63
C PHE A 213 -22.13 -16.39 -5.78
N LEU A 214 -20.87 -16.83 -5.71
CA LEU A 214 -20.50 -17.93 -4.83
C LEU A 214 -20.84 -17.55 -3.38
N THR A 215 -20.47 -16.36 -2.90
CA THR A 215 -20.83 -15.91 -1.55
C THR A 215 -22.32 -15.83 -1.32
N VAL A 216 -23.06 -15.18 -2.21
CA VAL A 216 -24.50 -14.97 -2.04
C VAL A 216 -25.27 -16.29 -2.00
N TYR A 217 -24.97 -17.23 -2.90
CA TYR A 217 -25.74 -18.49 -2.99
C TYR A 217 -25.28 -19.56 -2.00
N SER A 218 -23.99 -19.60 -1.65
CA SER A 218 -23.48 -20.61 -0.70
C SER A 218 -23.52 -20.16 0.76
N GLY A 219 -23.69 -18.86 1.02
CA GLY A 219 -23.55 -18.30 2.37
C GLY A 219 -22.12 -18.40 2.92
N LEU A 220 -21.14 -18.76 2.10
CA LEU A 220 -19.74 -18.88 2.54
C LEU A 220 -19.17 -17.50 2.89
N GLY A 221 -18.64 -17.41 4.11
CA GLY A 221 -17.90 -16.23 4.57
C GLY A 221 -16.61 -15.99 3.78
N LEU A 222 -16.08 -14.77 3.89
CA LEU A 222 -14.93 -14.30 3.12
C LEU A 222 -13.70 -15.22 3.26
N THR A 223 -13.44 -15.74 4.46
CA THR A 223 -12.29 -16.62 4.73
C THR A 223 -12.33 -17.87 3.86
N ALA A 224 -13.50 -18.49 3.70
CA ALA A 224 -13.66 -19.66 2.86
C ALA A 224 -13.40 -19.32 1.39
N ILE A 225 -13.97 -18.22 0.89
CA ILE A 225 -13.73 -17.74 -0.48
C ILE A 225 -12.25 -17.42 -0.73
N SER A 226 -11.56 -16.85 0.27
CA SER A 226 -10.13 -16.54 0.20
C SER A 226 -9.29 -17.81 0.06
N ILE A 227 -9.62 -18.87 0.81
CA ILE A 227 -8.94 -20.17 0.72
C ILE A 227 -9.20 -20.82 -0.65
N PHE A 228 -10.45 -20.88 -1.11
CA PHE A 228 -10.79 -21.45 -2.42
C PHE A 228 -10.11 -20.71 -3.56
N SER A 229 -10.13 -19.38 -3.52
CA SER A 229 -9.50 -18.56 -4.55
C SER A 229 -7.97 -18.71 -4.57
N ALA A 230 -7.32 -18.84 -3.41
CA ALA A 230 -5.89 -19.12 -3.33
C ALA A 230 -5.54 -20.49 -3.94
N ILE A 231 -6.33 -21.53 -3.67
CA ILE A 231 -6.15 -22.86 -4.27
C ILE A 231 -6.30 -22.78 -5.80
N ILE A 232 -7.35 -22.12 -6.30
CA ILE A 232 -7.59 -21.93 -7.74
C ILE A 232 -6.41 -21.19 -8.38
N ALA A 233 -5.95 -20.09 -7.77
CA ALA A 233 -4.84 -19.29 -8.27
C ALA A 233 -3.52 -20.08 -8.30
N LEU A 234 -3.28 -20.93 -7.29
CA LEU A 234 -2.10 -21.81 -7.24
C LEU A 234 -2.16 -22.87 -8.35
N VAL A 235 -3.30 -23.54 -8.54
CA VAL A 235 -3.49 -24.52 -9.61
C VAL A 235 -3.28 -23.87 -10.98
N MET A 236 -3.84 -22.68 -11.21
CA MET A 236 -3.63 -21.93 -12.44
C MET A 236 -2.17 -21.53 -12.64
N TYR A 237 -1.47 -21.12 -11.57
CA TYR A 237 -0.05 -20.81 -11.61
C TYR A 237 0.77 -22.04 -12.03
N LEU A 238 0.55 -23.20 -11.38
CA LEU A 238 1.25 -24.44 -11.68
C LEU A 238 0.99 -24.90 -13.12
N ASN A 239 -0.26 -24.85 -13.60
CA ASN A 239 -0.62 -25.24 -14.95
C ASN A 239 -0.06 -24.30 -16.03
N SER A 240 0.05 -23.00 -15.73
CA SER A 240 0.70 -22.04 -16.64
C SER A 240 2.19 -22.35 -16.87
N ASN A 241 2.85 -22.95 -15.86
CA ASN A 241 4.25 -23.34 -15.92
C ASN A 241 4.47 -24.53 -16.87
N THR A 242 3.49 -25.43 -16.98
CA THR A 242 3.50 -26.59 -17.88
C THR A 242 3.29 -26.18 -19.35
N ALA A 243 2.44 -25.18 -19.61
CA ALA A 243 2.12 -24.73 -20.97
C ALA A 243 3.29 -23.96 -21.66
N GLN A 244 4.15 -23.26 -20.90
CA GLN A 244 5.31 -22.56 -21.48
C GLN A 244 6.48 -23.49 -21.82
N LYS A 245 6.69 -24.58 -21.06
CA LYS A 245 7.65 -25.64 -21.43
C LYS A 245 7.36 -26.25 -22.81
N GLN A 246 6.11 -26.20 -23.28
CA GLN A 246 5.72 -26.65 -24.63
C GLN A 246 5.85 -25.57 -25.72
N THR A 247 5.98 -24.29 -25.36
CA THR A 247 6.00 -23.18 -26.33
C THR A 247 7.41 -22.80 -26.78
N GLU A 248 8.45 -23.06 -25.97
CA GLU A 248 9.86 -22.94 -26.40
C GLU A 248 10.22 -23.91 -27.54
N THR A 249 9.37 -24.89 -27.85
CA THR A 249 9.54 -25.86 -28.95
C THR A 249 8.73 -25.55 -30.21
N LYS A 250 8.24 -24.32 -30.42
CA LYS A 250 7.46 -23.97 -31.64
C LYS A 250 8.29 -23.26 -32.72
N LYS A 251 8.52 -24.01 -33.81
CA LYS A 251 9.21 -23.68 -35.07
C LYS A 251 8.85 -22.30 -35.63
N VAL A 252 9.85 -21.45 -35.83
CA VAL A 252 9.74 -20.23 -36.65
C VAL A 252 9.75 -20.63 -38.13
N LYS A 253 8.60 -20.52 -38.81
CA LYS A 253 8.59 -20.49 -40.29
C LYS A 253 8.88 -19.06 -40.74
N ARG A 254 10.08 -18.80 -41.26
CA ARG A 254 10.31 -17.61 -42.10
C ARG A 254 9.97 -17.97 -43.54
N LEU A 255 9.18 -17.11 -44.17
CA LEU A 255 8.93 -17.13 -45.60
C LEU A 255 10.20 -16.65 -46.31
N SER A 256 10.95 -17.55 -46.97
CA SER A 256 12.05 -17.17 -47.86
C SER A 256 11.59 -17.31 -49.31
N LEU A 257 11.76 -16.23 -50.08
CA LEU A 257 11.61 -16.24 -51.52
C LEU A 257 12.85 -16.92 -52.12
N ASN A 258 12.58 -17.93 -52.95
CA ASN A 258 13.45 -18.74 -53.79
C ASN A 258 14.31 -19.85 -53.14
N LYS A 259 13.73 -21.06 -53.26
CA LYS A 259 14.31 -22.37 -53.60
C LYS A 259 15.78 -22.63 -53.21
N LYS A 260 15.92 -23.67 -52.38
CA LYS A 260 17.12 -24.31 -51.79
C LYS A 260 17.67 -23.62 -50.55
N THR A 261 17.08 -23.97 -49.42
CA THR A 261 17.63 -23.70 -48.09
C THR A 261 18.43 -24.94 -47.65
N GLU A 262 19.75 -24.84 -47.71
CA GLU A 262 20.62 -25.66 -46.87
C GLU A 262 20.48 -25.17 -45.43
N THR A 263 20.11 -26.07 -44.54
CA THR A 263 19.95 -25.81 -43.12
C THR A 263 21.34 -25.79 -42.49
N ILE A 264 21.94 -24.62 -42.33
CA ILE A 264 23.05 -24.45 -41.39
C ILE A 264 22.42 -24.24 -40.01
N GLU A 265 22.53 -25.26 -39.16
CA GLU A 265 22.19 -25.17 -37.74
C GLU A 265 23.21 -24.24 -37.07
N VAL A 266 22.85 -22.96 -36.90
CA VAL A 266 23.52 -22.12 -35.90
C VAL A 266 22.78 -22.32 -34.59
N SER A 267 23.16 -23.39 -33.90
CA SER A 267 22.96 -23.47 -32.46
C SER A 267 23.83 -22.41 -31.81
N GLN A 268 23.27 -21.23 -31.53
CA GLN A 268 23.83 -20.42 -30.45
C GLN A 268 23.52 -21.20 -29.17
N PRO A 269 24.54 -21.67 -28.42
CA PRO A 269 24.29 -22.14 -27.07
C PRO A 269 23.66 -20.96 -26.35
N ALA A 270 22.50 -21.17 -25.73
CA ALA A 270 22.07 -20.28 -24.67
C ALA A 270 23.23 -20.26 -23.68
N GLU A 271 23.99 -19.17 -23.63
CA GLU A 271 24.91 -18.92 -22.54
C GLU A 271 24.07 -19.02 -21.27
N GLN A 272 24.14 -20.18 -20.63
CA GLN A 272 23.93 -20.31 -19.22
C GLN A 272 24.97 -19.39 -18.61
N ALA A 273 24.60 -18.12 -18.45
CA ALA A 273 25.30 -17.20 -17.57
C ALA A 273 25.21 -17.84 -16.19
N ALA A 274 26.23 -18.66 -15.88
CA ALA A 274 26.56 -19.16 -14.57
C ALA A 274 26.37 -18.00 -13.59
N ALA A 275 25.88 -18.28 -12.38
CA ALA A 275 25.86 -17.29 -11.33
C ALA A 275 27.25 -16.65 -11.31
N ALA A 276 27.35 -15.38 -11.74
CA ALA A 276 28.64 -14.71 -11.80
C ALA A 276 29.15 -14.70 -10.36
N GLU A 277 30.13 -15.55 -10.07
CA GLU A 277 30.84 -15.47 -8.81
C GLU A 277 31.46 -14.08 -8.80
N LEU A 278 31.13 -13.30 -7.76
CA LEU A 278 31.73 -11.99 -7.57
C LEU A 278 33.26 -12.19 -7.61
N PRO A 279 34.00 -11.44 -8.44
CA PRO A 279 35.45 -11.58 -8.51
C PRO A 279 36.07 -11.46 -7.12
N GLU A 280 37.21 -12.15 -6.89
CA GLU A 280 37.91 -12.12 -5.61
C GLU A 280 38.49 -10.72 -5.33
N TYR A 281 37.66 -9.86 -4.76
CA TYR A 281 38.03 -8.53 -4.31
C TYR A 281 38.73 -8.56 -2.95
N THR A 282 39.73 -7.70 -2.79
CA THR A 282 40.43 -7.49 -1.53
C THR A 282 39.57 -6.73 -0.51
N LYS A 283 38.80 -5.74 -0.97
CA LYS A 283 37.82 -4.99 -0.18
C LYS A 283 36.42 -5.54 -0.43
N LYS A 284 35.89 -6.32 0.51
CA LYS A 284 34.57 -6.97 0.39
C LYS A 284 33.68 -6.61 1.57
N LEU A 285 32.43 -6.27 1.31
CA LEU A 285 31.43 -5.98 2.33
C LEU A 285 31.12 -7.26 3.09
N SER A 286 31.19 -7.19 4.41
CA SER A 286 30.80 -8.31 5.26
C SER A 286 29.30 -8.56 5.16
N LYS A 287 28.88 -9.82 5.37
CA LYS A 287 27.44 -10.17 5.45
C LYS A 287 26.71 -9.31 6.49
N LYS A 288 27.39 -8.97 7.60
CA LYS A 288 26.85 -8.10 8.65
C LYS A 288 26.56 -6.69 8.11
N THR A 289 27.49 -6.11 7.35
CA THR A 289 27.28 -4.82 6.71
C THR A 289 26.15 -4.87 5.71
N LEU A 290 26.10 -5.88 4.83
CA LEU A 290 25.02 -6.01 3.85
C LEU A 290 23.63 -6.09 4.51
N VAL A 291 23.46 -6.90 5.56
CA VAL A 291 22.22 -6.99 6.32
C VAL A 291 21.89 -5.64 6.98
N LYS A 292 22.88 -4.97 7.56
CA LYS A 292 22.68 -3.67 8.19
C LYS A 292 22.30 -2.58 7.18
N THR A 293 22.92 -2.59 6.00
CA THR A 293 22.60 -1.69 4.88
C THR A 293 21.18 -1.96 4.39
N TRP A 294 20.80 -3.22 4.19
CA TRP A 294 19.42 -3.55 3.87
C TRP A 294 18.43 -3.04 4.95
N LEU A 295 18.73 -3.22 6.25
CA LEU A 295 17.88 -2.67 7.31
C LEU A 295 17.76 -1.14 7.21
N TRP A 296 18.85 -0.43 6.93
CA TRP A 296 18.80 1.03 6.71
C TRP A 296 18.00 1.43 5.48
N THR A 297 17.79 0.53 4.51
CA THR A 297 16.93 0.83 3.35
C THR A 297 15.53 1.16 3.84
N THR A 298 15.05 0.52 4.91
CA THR A 298 13.72 0.78 5.47
C THR A 298 13.56 2.18 6.11
N SER A 299 14.65 2.94 6.23
CA SER A 299 14.68 4.28 6.84
C SER A 299 14.93 5.39 5.81
N THR A 300 14.90 5.09 4.51
CA THR A 300 15.25 6.08 3.48
C THR A 300 14.23 7.21 3.35
N GLU A 301 13.01 7.02 3.84
CA GLU A 301 11.94 8.03 3.83
C GLU A 301 11.86 8.84 5.14
N ALA A 302 12.80 8.64 6.07
CA ALA A 302 12.76 9.32 7.37
C ALA A 302 12.77 10.86 7.24
N CYS A 303 13.49 11.41 6.26
CA CYS A 303 13.53 12.83 5.92
C CYS A 303 13.08 13.07 4.46
N TYR A 304 11.92 12.51 4.10
CA TYR A 304 11.31 12.71 2.79
C TYR A 304 10.96 14.19 2.57
N ASN A 305 11.32 14.76 1.42
CA ASN A 305 11.18 16.18 1.11
C ASN A 305 10.96 16.44 -0.39
N TYR A 306 10.43 17.61 -0.76
CA TYR A 306 10.11 17.92 -2.16
C TYR A 306 11.32 18.15 -3.07
N GLU A 307 12.48 18.54 -2.53
CA GLU A 307 13.64 18.90 -3.34
C GLU A 307 14.37 17.66 -3.87
N ARG A 308 14.68 16.69 -2.98
CA ARG A 308 15.47 15.51 -3.34
C ARG A 308 14.88 14.19 -2.84
N LEU A 309 13.65 14.20 -2.32
CA LEU A 309 12.89 13.03 -1.91
C LEU A 309 13.68 12.15 -0.92
N GLN A 310 14.18 10.99 -1.36
CA GLN A 310 14.84 10.00 -0.49
C GLN A 310 16.36 10.20 -0.39
N ALA A 311 16.93 11.24 -1.02
CA ALA A 311 18.38 11.41 -1.14
C ALA A 311 19.12 11.36 0.21
N LEU A 312 18.66 12.10 1.21
CA LEU A 312 19.30 12.13 2.54
C LEU A 312 19.24 10.74 3.22
N GLY A 313 18.14 10.03 3.04
CA GLY A 313 17.99 8.65 3.50
C GLY A 313 18.91 7.67 2.77
N ALA A 314 19.07 7.83 1.46
CA ALA A 314 19.99 7.04 0.64
C ALA A 314 21.45 7.29 1.03
N ALA A 315 21.83 8.54 1.33
CA ALA A 315 23.14 8.85 1.90
C ALA A 315 23.31 8.20 3.28
N ASN A 316 22.33 8.32 4.18
CA ASN A 316 22.39 7.70 5.50
C ASN A 316 22.54 6.16 5.45
N LEU A 317 21.86 5.53 4.49
CA LEU A 317 21.99 4.12 4.16
C LEU A 317 23.43 3.76 3.76
N MET A 318 23.99 4.51 2.79
CA MET A 318 25.30 4.21 2.21
C MET A 318 26.48 4.57 3.12
N LEU A 319 26.26 5.31 4.21
CA LEU A 319 27.26 5.47 5.28
C LEU A 319 27.80 4.13 5.82
N THR A 320 26.99 3.09 5.81
CA THR A 320 27.37 1.77 6.36
C THR A 320 28.38 1.04 5.47
N PRO A 321 28.12 0.81 4.16
CA PRO A 321 29.10 0.20 3.27
C PRO A 321 30.31 1.09 3.01
N ILE A 322 30.13 2.41 2.85
CA ILE A 322 31.25 3.34 2.60
C ILE A 322 32.25 3.35 3.76
N ARG A 323 31.80 3.17 5.01
CA ARG A 323 32.72 3.07 6.16
C ARG A 323 33.58 1.81 6.17
N GLU A 324 33.12 0.72 5.55
CA GLU A 324 33.88 -0.53 5.47
C GLU A 324 34.81 -0.56 4.26
N LEU A 325 34.42 0.09 3.15
CA LEU A 325 35.22 0.12 1.91
C LEU A 325 36.33 1.17 1.91
N TYR A 326 36.11 2.32 2.55
CA TYR A 326 37.04 3.45 2.51
C TYR A 326 37.60 3.75 3.91
N ASP A 327 38.90 4.02 3.97
CA ASP A 327 39.65 4.10 5.22
C ASP A 327 39.63 5.52 5.79
N THR A 328 39.81 6.52 4.92
CA THR A 328 39.90 7.93 5.33
C THR A 328 38.52 8.60 5.36
N ASN A 329 38.38 9.63 6.20
CA ASN A 329 37.14 10.39 6.25
C ASN A 329 36.90 11.23 4.98
N GLU A 330 37.97 11.68 4.32
CA GLU A 330 37.90 12.48 3.10
C GLU A 330 37.35 11.66 1.93
N GLU A 331 37.83 10.43 1.74
CA GLU A 331 37.27 9.49 0.75
C GLU A 331 35.80 9.21 1.06
N ARG A 332 35.46 8.90 2.31
CA ARG A 332 34.06 8.64 2.70
C ARG A 332 33.13 9.81 2.39
N VAL A 333 33.60 11.04 2.61
CA VAL A 333 32.83 12.25 2.28
C VAL A 333 32.63 12.37 0.78
N LYS A 334 33.71 12.19 0.00
CA LYS A 334 33.67 12.25 -1.46
C LYS A 334 32.67 11.22 -2.02
N GLU A 335 32.79 9.97 -1.58
CA GLU A 335 31.92 8.89 -2.05
C GLU A 335 30.48 9.04 -1.57
N LEU A 336 30.21 9.68 -0.44
CA LEU A 336 28.83 9.90 0.02
C LEU A 336 28.10 10.99 -0.80
N LYS A 337 28.82 11.97 -1.35
CA LYS A 337 28.22 13.09 -2.10
C LYS A 337 27.37 12.62 -3.27
N LYS A 338 27.74 11.53 -3.94
CA LYS A 338 26.97 10.96 -5.04
C LYS A 338 25.58 10.44 -4.63
N TYR A 339 25.35 10.19 -3.33
CA TYR A 339 24.05 9.78 -2.81
C TYR A 339 23.15 10.95 -2.37
N MET A 340 23.67 12.17 -2.31
CA MET A 340 22.93 13.40 -1.95
C MET A 340 22.18 14.03 -3.14
N VAL A 341 22.06 13.30 -4.25
CA VAL A 341 21.32 13.69 -5.45
C VAL A 341 19.90 13.14 -5.44
N PHE A 342 19.01 13.74 -6.23
CA PHE A 342 17.62 13.32 -6.37
C PHE A 342 17.49 11.81 -6.56
N TYR A 343 16.70 11.17 -5.71
CA TYR A 343 16.44 9.73 -5.75
C TYR A 343 15.07 9.43 -5.16
N ASN A 344 14.27 8.63 -5.88
CA ASN A 344 12.97 8.19 -5.41
C ASN A 344 12.60 6.84 -6.02
N SER A 345 12.46 5.83 -5.18
CA SER A 345 11.99 4.50 -5.57
C SER A 345 11.11 3.92 -4.46
N GLU A 346 10.34 2.88 -4.78
CA GLU A 346 9.70 2.04 -3.77
C GLU A 346 10.77 1.49 -2.80
N VAL A 347 10.48 1.45 -1.50
CA VAL A 347 11.53 1.28 -0.47
C VAL A 347 11.59 -0.12 0.13
N PHE A 348 10.50 -0.85 0.15
CA PHE A 348 10.33 -1.98 1.07
C PHE A 348 10.43 -3.33 0.39
N THR A 349 10.12 -3.41 -0.90
CA THR A 349 9.90 -4.70 -1.55
C THR A 349 10.77 -4.88 -2.78
N VAL A 350 10.57 -4.09 -3.83
CA VAL A 350 11.30 -4.23 -5.10
C VAL A 350 12.47 -3.26 -5.17
N GLY A 351 12.30 -2.02 -4.72
CA GLY A 351 13.39 -1.03 -4.82
C GLY A 351 14.65 -1.27 -3.99
N PRO A 352 14.67 -2.10 -2.92
CA PRO A 352 15.93 -2.55 -2.32
C PRO A 352 16.91 -3.17 -3.33
N ILE A 353 16.46 -3.67 -4.49
CA ILE A 353 17.34 -4.16 -5.55
C ILE A 353 18.34 -3.10 -6.03
N ILE A 354 17.92 -1.83 -6.12
CA ILE A 354 18.76 -0.73 -6.58
C ILE A 354 19.90 -0.49 -5.58
N ASN A 355 19.58 -0.52 -4.28
CA ASN A 355 20.57 -0.35 -3.22
C ASN A 355 21.54 -1.53 -3.16
N GLY A 356 21.06 -2.76 -3.41
CA GLY A 356 21.91 -3.93 -3.54
C GLY A 356 22.91 -3.81 -4.70
N ILE A 357 22.43 -3.37 -5.88
CA ILE A 357 23.29 -3.11 -7.05
C ILE A 357 24.32 -2.02 -6.74
N ALA A 358 23.89 -0.93 -6.10
CA ALA A 358 24.79 0.15 -5.69
C ALA A 358 25.91 -0.36 -4.77
N CYS A 359 25.60 -1.22 -3.78
CA CYS A 359 26.63 -1.84 -2.93
C CYS A 359 27.65 -2.67 -3.72
N SER A 360 27.19 -3.46 -4.70
CA SER A 360 28.08 -4.26 -5.55
C SER A 360 28.97 -3.37 -6.43
N MET A 361 28.43 -2.28 -6.96
CA MET A 361 29.20 -1.32 -7.74
C MET A 361 30.19 -0.52 -6.88
N GLU A 362 29.85 -0.21 -5.63
CA GLU A 362 30.80 0.39 -4.67
C GLU A 362 31.98 -0.53 -4.37
N GLU A 363 31.73 -1.83 -4.20
CA GLU A 363 32.81 -2.80 -4.02
C GLU A 363 33.74 -2.83 -5.22
N ALA A 364 33.18 -2.92 -6.44
CA ALA A 364 33.97 -2.89 -7.67
C ALA A 364 34.80 -1.59 -7.77
N HIS A 365 34.19 -0.45 -7.49
CA HIS A 365 34.86 0.85 -7.50
C HIS A 365 36.00 0.92 -6.46
N ALA A 366 35.76 0.48 -5.24
CA ALA A 366 36.74 0.48 -4.15
C ALA A 366 37.93 -0.45 -4.41
N ASN A 367 37.77 -1.46 -5.27
CA ASN A 367 38.85 -2.37 -5.71
C ASN A 367 39.54 -1.92 -7.01
N GLY A 368 39.22 -0.72 -7.53
CA GLY A 368 39.91 -0.14 -8.68
C GLY A 368 39.40 -0.62 -10.04
N GLU A 369 38.22 -1.24 -10.11
CA GLU A 369 37.58 -1.50 -11.40
C GLU A 369 37.15 -0.19 -12.08
N ASN A 370 36.94 -0.26 -13.40
CA ASN A 370 36.49 0.87 -14.21
C ASN A 370 34.99 1.14 -14.05
N VAL A 371 34.55 1.34 -12.81
CA VAL A 371 33.21 1.79 -12.42
C VAL A 371 33.36 3.19 -11.88
N THR A 372 32.73 4.18 -12.49
CA THR A 372 32.82 5.58 -12.05
C THR A 372 31.64 5.97 -11.15
N GLU A 373 31.80 7.05 -10.37
CA GLU A 373 30.70 7.65 -9.59
C GLU A 373 29.47 7.96 -10.47
N LYS A 374 29.71 8.35 -11.73
CA LYS A 374 28.66 8.63 -12.72
C LYS A 374 27.92 7.36 -13.13
N ASP A 375 28.61 6.23 -13.26
CA ASP A 375 27.98 4.95 -13.62
C ASP A 375 27.04 4.47 -12.52
N ILE A 376 27.45 4.59 -11.26
CA ILE A 376 26.63 4.23 -10.10
C ILE A 376 25.36 5.08 -10.07
N ASN A 377 25.51 6.40 -10.24
CA ASN A 377 24.35 7.29 -10.29
C ASN A 377 23.45 7.02 -11.50
N ALA A 378 24.01 6.79 -12.69
CA ALA A 378 23.24 6.48 -13.89
C ALA A 378 22.42 5.19 -13.73
N VAL A 379 22.97 4.15 -13.09
CA VAL A 379 22.22 2.93 -12.76
C VAL A 379 21.10 3.24 -11.77
N ARG A 380 21.38 3.96 -10.68
CA ARG A 380 20.35 4.30 -9.68
C ARG A 380 19.21 5.13 -10.26
N THR A 381 19.52 6.20 -10.98
CA THR A 381 18.50 7.08 -11.57
C THR A 381 17.78 6.43 -12.74
N GLY A 382 18.47 5.59 -13.52
CA GLY A 382 17.86 4.85 -14.63
C GLY A 382 16.89 3.76 -14.16
N LEU A 383 17.10 3.20 -12.96
CA LEU A 383 16.27 2.14 -12.41
C LEU A 383 15.14 2.64 -11.51
N MET A 384 15.24 3.86 -10.95
CA MET A 384 14.26 4.36 -9.98
C MET A 384 12.82 4.37 -10.54
N GLY A 385 12.61 4.78 -11.79
CA GLY A 385 11.29 4.82 -12.42
C GLY A 385 10.68 3.42 -12.67
N PRO A 386 11.35 2.53 -13.42
CA PRO A 386 10.85 1.18 -13.68
C PRO A 386 10.59 0.36 -12.42
N VAL A 387 11.50 0.44 -11.44
CA VAL A 387 11.39 -0.33 -10.20
C VAL A 387 10.29 0.22 -9.28
N ALA A 388 10.18 1.55 -9.14
CA ALA A 388 9.06 2.17 -8.43
C ALA A 388 7.72 1.80 -9.06
N GLY A 389 7.60 1.89 -10.39
CA GLY A 389 6.37 1.55 -11.10
C GLY A 389 5.91 0.11 -10.83
N ILE A 390 6.83 -0.84 -10.78
CA ILE A 390 6.53 -2.24 -10.46
C ILE A 390 6.18 -2.39 -8.98
N GLY A 391 7.01 -1.87 -8.08
CA GLY A 391 6.82 -1.97 -6.63
C GLY A 391 5.48 -1.37 -6.21
N ASP A 392 5.20 -0.13 -6.62
CA ASP A 392 3.98 0.58 -6.28
C ASP A 392 2.74 -0.13 -6.84
N THR A 393 2.79 -0.58 -8.11
CA THR A 393 1.63 -1.24 -8.73
C THR A 393 1.35 -2.60 -8.11
N VAL A 394 2.38 -3.42 -7.86
CA VAL A 394 2.19 -4.79 -7.36
C VAL A 394 1.91 -4.81 -5.87
N MET A 395 2.66 -4.05 -5.08
CA MET A 395 2.54 -4.11 -3.62
C MET A 395 1.44 -3.19 -3.13
N GLN A 396 1.53 -1.89 -3.44
CA GLN A 396 0.52 -0.92 -2.99
C GLN A 396 -0.79 -1.03 -3.76
N GLY A 397 -0.76 -1.43 -5.04
CA GLY A 397 -1.96 -1.52 -5.87
C GLY A 397 -2.71 -2.86 -5.83
N ILE A 398 -2.04 -3.95 -5.44
CA ILE A 398 -2.62 -5.30 -5.52
C ILE A 398 -2.50 -6.01 -4.18
N LEU A 399 -1.28 -6.29 -3.71
CA LEU A 399 -1.08 -7.18 -2.56
C LEU A 399 -1.58 -6.59 -1.23
N PHE A 400 -1.18 -5.36 -0.90
CA PHE A 400 -1.59 -4.73 0.36
C PHE A 400 -3.10 -4.45 0.39
N PRO A 401 -3.74 -3.95 -0.68
CA PRO A 401 -5.17 -3.77 -0.68
C PRO A 401 -5.97 -5.07 -0.51
N ILE A 402 -5.51 -6.18 -1.09
CA ILE A 402 -6.13 -7.50 -0.86
C ILE A 402 -5.95 -7.91 0.60
N LEU A 403 -4.72 -7.80 1.12
CA LEU A 403 -4.38 -8.17 2.49
C LEU A 403 -5.23 -7.40 3.52
N PHE A 404 -5.22 -6.07 3.43
CA PHE A 404 -6.00 -5.23 4.33
C PHE A 404 -7.51 -5.33 4.06
N GLY A 405 -7.95 -5.63 2.83
CA GLY A 405 -9.35 -5.91 2.54
C GLY A 405 -9.87 -7.14 3.29
N ILE A 406 -9.11 -8.25 3.27
CA ILE A 406 -9.40 -9.45 4.06
C ILE A 406 -9.38 -9.11 5.56
N GLY A 407 -8.35 -8.38 6.01
CA GLY A 407 -8.23 -7.92 7.39
C GLY A 407 -9.41 -7.11 7.89
N CYS A 408 -9.88 -6.15 7.09
CA CYS A 408 -11.02 -5.30 7.41
C CYS A 408 -12.30 -6.11 7.53
N SER A 409 -12.51 -7.07 6.63
CA SER A 409 -13.68 -7.95 6.70
C SER A 409 -13.69 -8.74 8.01
N MET A 410 -12.58 -9.39 8.35
CA MET A 410 -12.48 -10.15 9.61
C MET A 410 -12.68 -9.24 10.84
N ALA A 411 -12.12 -8.03 10.80
CA ALA A 411 -12.29 -7.03 11.85
C ALA A 411 -13.76 -6.60 12.00
N LEU A 412 -14.45 -6.35 10.89
CA LEU A 412 -15.88 -6.01 10.87
C LEU A 412 -16.78 -7.14 11.37
N ASP A 413 -16.32 -8.39 11.31
CA ASP A 413 -16.97 -9.54 11.96
C ASP A 413 -16.64 -9.67 13.45
N GLY A 414 -15.96 -8.67 14.03
CA GLY A 414 -15.55 -8.65 15.43
C GLY A 414 -14.29 -9.46 15.75
N SER A 415 -13.56 -9.96 14.74
CA SER A 415 -12.37 -10.77 14.95
C SER A 415 -11.08 -9.94 14.97
N TYR A 416 -10.40 -9.93 16.13
CA TYR A 416 -9.06 -9.35 16.27
C TYR A 416 -7.99 -10.04 15.41
N LEU A 417 -8.27 -11.22 14.85
CA LEU A 417 -7.36 -11.87 13.90
C LEU A 417 -7.19 -11.05 12.62
N GLY A 418 -8.18 -10.24 12.24
CA GLY A 418 -8.11 -9.39 11.05
C GLY A 418 -6.89 -8.45 11.04
N PRO A 419 -6.77 -7.50 11.99
CA PRO A 419 -5.61 -6.61 12.07
C PRO A 419 -4.30 -7.36 12.36
N ILE A 420 -4.32 -8.42 13.19
CA ILE A 420 -3.11 -9.17 13.56
C ILE A 420 -2.51 -9.89 12.34
N LEU A 421 -3.34 -10.62 11.57
CA LEU A 421 -2.87 -11.33 10.38
C LEU A 421 -2.44 -10.36 9.28
N SER A 422 -3.18 -9.25 9.11
CA SER A 422 -2.82 -8.22 8.14
C SER A 422 -1.44 -7.64 8.44
N PHE A 423 -1.20 -7.27 9.70
CA PHE A 423 0.11 -6.80 10.15
C PHE A 423 1.20 -7.86 9.94
N ALA A 424 1.00 -9.09 10.43
CA ALA A 424 2.01 -10.14 10.36
C ALA A 424 2.41 -10.51 8.92
N ILE A 425 1.42 -10.68 8.03
CA ILE A 425 1.70 -10.99 6.61
C ILE A 425 2.36 -9.79 5.92
N PHE A 426 1.93 -8.57 6.22
CA PHE A 426 2.54 -7.36 5.66
C PHE A 426 4.03 -7.29 6.01
N GLU A 427 4.39 -7.53 7.28
CA GLU A 427 5.79 -7.56 7.73
C GLU A 427 6.58 -8.67 7.06
N ILE A 428 6.01 -9.88 6.94
CA ILE A 428 6.65 -11.00 6.24
C ILE A 428 6.94 -10.64 4.78
N LEU A 429 6.01 -9.96 4.11
CA LEU A 429 6.21 -9.53 2.72
C LEU A 429 7.31 -8.47 2.61
N ILE A 430 7.32 -7.45 3.48
CA ILE A 430 8.37 -6.42 3.48
C ILE A 430 9.75 -7.04 3.76
N PHE A 431 9.86 -7.83 4.83
CA PHE A 431 11.15 -8.42 5.21
C PHE A 431 11.61 -9.46 4.18
N GLY A 432 10.71 -10.35 3.77
CA GLY A 432 11.02 -11.44 2.84
C GLY A 432 11.39 -10.91 1.45
N CYS A 433 10.49 -10.14 0.82
CA CYS A 433 10.71 -9.62 -0.52
C CYS A 433 11.84 -8.59 -0.54
N GLY A 434 11.85 -7.64 0.41
CA GLY A 434 12.87 -6.61 0.47
C GLY A 434 14.28 -7.17 0.63
N TYR A 435 14.47 -8.13 1.54
CA TYR A 435 15.77 -8.78 1.74
C TYR A 435 16.20 -9.56 0.50
N PHE A 436 15.28 -10.33 -0.08
CA PHE A 436 15.54 -11.13 -1.27
C PHE A 436 15.94 -10.25 -2.46
N MET A 437 15.23 -9.14 -2.68
CA MET A 437 15.53 -8.19 -3.76
C MET A 437 16.85 -7.48 -3.54
N PHE A 438 17.15 -7.02 -2.32
CA PHE A 438 18.44 -6.42 -1.99
C PHE A 438 19.60 -7.38 -2.27
N MET A 439 19.52 -8.61 -1.74
CA MET A 439 20.60 -9.59 -1.90
C MET A 439 20.73 -10.08 -3.35
N THR A 440 19.64 -10.14 -4.10
CA THR A 440 19.68 -10.44 -5.53
C THR A 440 20.34 -9.31 -6.31
N GLY A 441 20.03 -8.06 -5.99
CA GLY A 441 20.70 -6.89 -6.57
C GLY A 441 22.20 -6.89 -6.31
N TYR A 442 22.60 -7.21 -5.07
CA TYR A 442 24.01 -7.31 -4.69
C TYR A 442 24.74 -8.46 -5.40
N LYS A 443 24.17 -9.66 -5.45
CA LYS A 443 24.85 -10.84 -6.04
C LYS A 443 24.92 -10.82 -7.56
N GLN A 444 23.93 -10.27 -8.24
CA GLN A 444 23.76 -10.42 -9.69
C GLN A 444 23.95 -9.10 -10.48
N GLY A 445 24.20 -7.99 -9.78
CA GLY A 445 24.47 -6.67 -10.38
C GLY A 445 23.37 -6.23 -11.36
N LYS A 446 23.76 -5.67 -12.51
CA LYS A 446 22.82 -5.16 -13.53
C LYS A 446 22.02 -6.26 -14.25
N THR A 447 22.51 -7.50 -14.26
CA THR A 447 21.98 -8.61 -15.06
C THR A 447 20.69 -9.22 -14.49
N SER A 448 20.48 -9.13 -13.18
CA SER A 448 19.30 -9.67 -12.47
C SER A 448 18.00 -9.03 -12.91
N LEU A 449 17.99 -7.70 -13.06
CA LEU A 449 16.76 -6.97 -13.38
C LEU A 449 16.24 -7.32 -14.77
N LEU A 450 17.14 -7.45 -15.76
CA LEU A 450 16.78 -7.83 -17.12
C LEU A 450 16.18 -9.24 -17.21
N LYS A 451 16.64 -10.20 -16.39
CA LYS A 451 16.08 -11.56 -16.33
C LYS A 451 14.67 -11.59 -15.72
N ILE A 452 14.46 -10.84 -14.63
CA ILE A 452 13.15 -10.76 -13.95
C ILE A 452 12.10 -10.07 -14.83
N LEU A 453 12.50 -9.00 -15.54
CA LEU A 453 11.62 -8.24 -16.43
C LEU A 453 11.28 -8.97 -17.73
N LYS A 454 12.21 -9.78 -18.30
CA LYS A 454 12.02 -10.42 -19.61
C LYS A 454 11.16 -11.69 -19.59
N ASN A 455 11.03 -12.39 -18.45
CA ASN A 455 10.47 -13.75 -18.42
C ASN A 455 8.95 -13.84 -18.17
N GLY A 456 8.22 -12.72 -18.18
CA GLY A 456 6.76 -12.71 -17.94
C GLY A 456 6.34 -13.30 -16.57
N THR A 457 7.30 -13.54 -15.68
CA THR A 457 7.08 -14.10 -14.33
C THR A 457 6.29 -13.11 -13.48
N ILE A 458 6.57 -11.82 -13.61
CA ILE A 458 5.82 -10.75 -12.94
C ILE A 458 4.34 -10.79 -13.36
N ASP A 459 4.05 -10.90 -14.67
CA ASP A 459 2.66 -10.97 -15.16
C ASP A 459 1.91 -12.20 -14.64
N ARG A 460 2.59 -13.34 -14.53
CA ARG A 460 1.99 -14.58 -13.96
C ARG A 460 1.66 -14.39 -12.49
N ILE A 461 2.61 -13.91 -11.70
CA ILE A 461 2.42 -13.64 -10.27
C ILE A 461 1.25 -12.65 -10.08
N ILE A 462 1.25 -11.55 -10.83
CA ILE A 462 0.18 -10.54 -10.80
C ILE A 462 -1.18 -11.17 -11.12
N ASN A 463 -1.28 -11.98 -12.18
CA ASN A 463 -2.56 -12.57 -12.57
C ASN A 463 -3.08 -13.56 -11.51
N SER A 464 -2.21 -14.37 -10.90
CA SER A 464 -2.59 -15.28 -9.80
C SER A 464 -3.12 -14.51 -8.59
N PHE A 465 -2.40 -13.48 -8.13
CA PHE A 465 -2.88 -12.63 -7.02
C PHE A 465 -4.15 -11.85 -7.39
N SER A 466 -4.29 -11.43 -8.65
CA SER A 466 -5.49 -10.72 -9.12
C SER A 466 -6.72 -11.62 -9.12
N ILE A 467 -6.60 -12.93 -9.39
CA ILE A 467 -7.71 -13.89 -9.29
C ILE A 467 -8.20 -13.99 -7.84
N VAL A 468 -7.26 -14.19 -6.90
CA VAL A 468 -7.56 -14.20 -5.46
C VAL A 468 -8.27 -12.90 -5.06
N GLY A 469 -7.66 -11.76 -5.41
CA GLY A 469 -8.20 -10.46 -5.08
C GLY A 469 -9.59 -10.23 -5.66
N LEU A 470 -9.84 -10.57 -6.92
CA LEU A 470 -11.15 -10.36 -7.54
C LEU A 470 -12.24 -11.21 -6.90
N MET A 471 -11.98 -12.47 -6.58
CA MET A 471 -12.96 -13.31 -5.89
C MET A 471 -13.27 -12.78 -4.47
N VAL A 472 -12.24 -12.37 -3.74
CA VAL A 472 -12.36 -11.76 -2.41
C VAL A 472 -13.15 -10.44 -2.49
N VAL A 473 -12.82 -9.56 -3.43
CA VAL A 473 -13.52 -8.30 -3.66
C VAL A 473 -14.98 -8.53 -4.05
N GLY A 474 -15.28 -9.57 -4.84
CA GLY A 474 -16.64 -9.99 -5.16
C GLY A 474 -17.43 -10.42 -3.92
N SER A 475 -16.81 -11.23 -3.05
CA SER A 475 -17.40 -11.63 -1.77
C SER A 475 -17.62 -10.45 -0.82
N MET A 476 -16.68 -9.49 -0.78
CA MET A 476 -16.84 -8.25 -0.02
C MET A 476 -17.98 -7.39 -0.56
N ALA A 477 -18.17 -7.31 -1.88
CA ALA A 477 -19.29 -6.59 -2.47
C ALA A 477 -20.65 -7.18 -2.07
N ALA A 478 -20.72 -8.50 -1.92
CA ALA A 478 -21.93 -9.19 -1.48
C ALA A 478 -22.24 -8.98 0.01
N THR A 479 -21.21 -8.80 0.85
CA THR A 479 -21.37 -8.88 2.32
C THR A 479 -21.16 -7.55 3.05
N ARG A 480 -20.49 -6.57 2.42
CA ARG A 480 -20.08 -5.32 3.09
C ARG A 480 -20.79 -4.08 2.59
N VAL A 481 -21.52 -4.16 1.48
CA VAL A 481 -22.40 -3.08 1.04
C VAL A 481 -23.77 -3.33 1.68
N THR A 482 -23.99 -2.76 2.86
CA THR A 482 -25.10 -3.07 3.78
C THR A 482 -26.32 -2.18 3.56
N VAL A 483 -26.81 -2.16 2.32
CA VAL A 483 -27.91 -1.29 1.89
C VAL A 483 -28.98 -2.11 1.20
N ASN A 484 -30.23 -1.90 1.60
CA ASN A 484 -31.40 -2.51 0.98
C ASN A 484 -32.43 -1.45 0.55
N THR A 485 -33.54 -1.91 0.00
CA THR A 485 -34.70 -1.05 -0.28
C THR A 485 -35.87 -1.42 0.64
N PRO A 486 -36.24 -0.55 1.62
CA PRO A 486 -37.33 -0.82 2.56
C PRO A 486 -38.72 -0.56 1.96
N LEU A 487 -38.82 -0.10 0.71
CA LEU A 487 -40.10 0.08 0.01
C LEU A 487 -40.94 -1.20 0.04
N ALA A 488 -42.14 -1.07 0.56
CA ALA A 488 -43.16 -2.12 0.54
C ALA A 488 -44.26 -1.77 -0.46
N ILE A 489 -44.62 -2.73 -1.29
CA ILE A 489 -45.78 -2.65 -2.18
C ILE A 489 -46.88 -3.52 -1.58
N LYS A 490 -48.09 -2.98 -1.45
CA LYS A 490 -49.27 -3.78 -1.08
C LYS A 490 -49.73 -4.57 -2.30
N VAL A 491 -49.77 -5.89 -2.17
CA VAL A 491 -50.30 -6.79 -3.21
C VAL A 491 -51.42 -7.61 -2.55
N GLY A 492 -52.68 -7.23 -2.82
CA GLY A 492 -53.84 -7.82 -2.13
C GLY A 492 -53.89 -7.47 -0.64
N GLU A 493 -54.12 -8.45 0.23
CA GLU A 493 -54.10 -8.29 1.70
C GLU A 493 -52.70 -8.38 2.32
N GLY A 494 -51.67 -8.74 1.54
CA GLY A 494 -50.28 -8.85 2.00
C GLY A 494 -49.40 -7.65 1.66
N THR A 495 -48.44 -7.34 2.53
CA THR A 495 -47.34 -6.40 2.25
C THR A 495 -46.11 -7.17 1.79
N THR A 496 -45.64 -6.92 0.56
CA THR A 496 -44.38 -7.50 0.04
C THR A 496 -43.36 -6.39 -0.15
N THR A 497 -42.16 -6.55 0.41
CA THR A 497 -41.07 -5.61 0.21
C THR A 497 -40.46 -5.77 -1.18
N ILE A 498 -40.06 -4.68 -1.83
CA ILE A 498 -39.38 -4.73 -3.13
C ILE A 498 -38.09 -5.57 -3.02
N GLN A 499 -37.44 -5.54 -1.85
CA GLN A 499 -36.26 -6.35 -1.55
C GLN A 499 -36.49 -7.85 -1.78
N SER A 500 -37.61 -8.42 -1.32
CA SER A 500 -37.86 -9.87 -1.46
C SER A 500 -38.10 -10.30 -2.91
N VAL A 501 -38.66 -9.39 -3.73
CA VAL A 501 -38.80 -9.61 -5.18
C VAL A 501 -37.43 -9.63 -5.86
N LEU A 502 -36.54 -8.70 -5.50
CA LEU A 502 -35.17 -8.67 -6.03
C LEU A 502 -34.37 -9.90 -5.59
N ASP A 503 -34.46 -10.29 -4.32
CA ASP A 503 -33.75 -11.45 -3.79
C ASP A 503 -34.25 -12.77 -4.43
N SER A 504 -35.50 -12.82 -4.89
CA SER A 504 -36.03 -13.95 -5.65
C SER A 504 -35.43 -14.07 -7.05
N LEU A 505 -34.97 -12.96 -7.66
CA LEU A 505 -34.24 -12.98 -8.94
C LEU A 505 -32.78 -13.37 -8.71
N ALA A 506 -32.09 -12.61 -7.86
CA ALA A 506 -30.76 -12.92 -7.36
C ALA A 506 -30.51 -12.10 -6.09
N PRO A 507 -30.04 -12.69 -4.98
CA PRO A 507 -29.81 -11.90 -3.79
C PRO A 507 -28.61 -10.95 -3.96
N GLY A 508 -28.65 -9.81 -3.26
CA GLY A 508 -27.58 -8.82 -3.29
C GLY A 508 -27.48 -7.99 -4.59
N LEU A 509 -28.52 -7.96 -5.42
CA LEU A 509 -28.52 -7.16 -6.66
C LEU A 509 -28.29 -5.66 -6.44
N ILE A 510 -28.82 -5.09 -5.35
CA ILE A 510 -28.59 -3.67 -4.98
C ILE A 510 -27.11 -3.44 -4.65
N PRO A 511 -26.49 -4.17 -3.70
CA PRO A 511 -25.04 -4.15 -3.46
C PRO A 511 -24.18 -4.25 -4.74
N LEU A 512 -24.52 -5.19 -5.63
CA LEU A 512 -23.82 -5.38 -6.89
C LEU A 512 -23.99 -4.18 -7.82
N GLY A 513 -25.22 -3.69 -7.98
CA GLY A 513 -25.54 -2.55 -8.83
C GLY A 513 -24.81 -1.28 -8.39
N ILE A 514 -24.81 -0.97 -7.09
CA ILE A 514 -24.07 0.16 -6.52
C ILE A 514 -22.58 0.01 -6.78
N THR A 515 -22.01 -1.16 -6.51
CA THR A 515 -20.58 -1.43 -6.73
C THR A 515 -20.19 -1.24 -8.20
N LEU A 516 -20.99 -1.77 -9.13
CA LEU A 516 -20.74 -1.63 -10.57
C LEU A 516 -20.91 -0.20 -11.06
N LEU A 517 -21.87 0.56 -10.52
CA LEU A 517 -22.07 1.97 -10.84
C LEU A 517 -20.88 2.81 -10.39
N VAL A 518 -20.41 2.61 -9.16
CA VAL A 518 -19.21 3.29 -8.66
C VAL A 518 -17.97 2.91 -9.48
N TRP A 519 -17.83 1.63 -9.83
CA TRP A 519 -16.75 1.17 -10.71
C TRP A 519 -16.80 1.80 -12.10
N TRP A 520 -18.00 1.98 -12.66
CA TRP A 520 -18.19 2.66 -13.93
C TRP A 520 -17.79 4.15 -13.84
N MET A 521 -18.14 4.85 -12.75
CA MET A 521 -17.70 6.23 -12.50
C MET A 521 -16.19 6.35 -12.43
N LEU A 522 -15.51 5.43 -11.72
CA LEU A 522 -14.05 5.37 -11.64
C LEU A 522 -13.41 5.11 -13.01
N LYS A 523 -13.98 4.20 -13.82
CA LYS A 523 -13.53 3.97 -15.21
C LYS A 523 -13.65 5.20 -16.10
N LYS A 524 -14.63 6.06 -15.84
CA LYS A 524 -14.78 7.37 -16.50
C LYS A 524 -13.78 8.42 -15.98
N LYS A 525 -12.87 8.05 -15.08
CA LYS A 525 -11.87 8.92 -14.44
C LYS A 525 -12.51 10.08 -13.66
N ILE A 526 -13.72 9.88 -13.14
CA ILE A 526 -14.33 10.83 -12.22
C ILE A 526 -13.50 10.85 -10.94
N ASN A 527 -13.19 12.04 -10.44
CA ASN A 527 -12.42 12.20 -9.20
C ASN A 527 -13.14 11.52 -8.04
N THR A 528 -12.43 10.72 -7.25
CA THR A 528 -12.93 10.01 -6.08
C THR A 528 -13.71 10.92 -5.13
N VAL A 529 -13.28 12.17 -4.93
CA VAL A 529 -13.99 13.15 -4.08
C VAL A 529 -15.42 13.40 -4.58
N TRP A 530 -15.60 13.54 -5.89
CA TRP A 530 -16.95 13.73 -6.47
C TRP A 530 -17.82 12.48 -6.34
N ILE A 531 -17.21 11.29 -6.38
CA ILE A 531 -17.92 10.04 -6.16
C ILE A 531 -18.38 9.95 -4.70
N ILE A 532 -17.53 10.33 -3.74
CA ILE A 532 -17.91 10.41 -2.32
C ILE A 532 -19.08 11.37 -2.14
N ILE A 533 -19.00 12.57 -2.70
CA ILE A 533 -20.10 13.56 -2.64
C ILE A 533 -21.38 12.97 -3.24
N ALA A 534 -21.30 12.27 -4.38
CA ALA A 534 -22.44 11.61 -4.98
C ALA A 534 -23.03 10.52 -4.07
N ILE A 535 -22.20 9.69 -3.43
CA ILE A 535 -22.64 8.69 -2.45
C ILE A 535 -23.35 9.34 -1.27
N PHE A 536 -22.82 10.44 -0.73
CA PHE A 536 -23.47 11.19 0.34
C PHE A 536 -24.84 11.73 -0.10
N LEU A 537 -24.92 12.38 -1.26
CA LEU A 537 -26.17 12.92 -1.78
C LEU A 537 -27.20 11.81 -2.03
N VAL A 538 -26.80 10.71 -2.68
CA VAL A 538 -27.68 9.58 -2.99
C VAL A 538 -28.10 8.83 -1.73
N GLY A 539 -27.20 8.61 -0.78
CA GLY A 539 -27.52 7.93 0.48
C GLY A 539 -28.49 8.73 1.34
N ILE A 540 -28.25 10.03 1.49
CA ILE A 540 -29.15 10.93 2.24
C ILE A 540 -30.51 11.05 1.55
N ALA A 541 -30.52 11.33 0.24
CA ALA A 541 -31.76 11.45 -0.51
C ALA A 541 -32.54 10.13 -0.54
N GLY A 542 -31.85 9.00 -0.73
CA GLY A 542 -32.43 7.66 -0.74
C GLY A 542 -33.04 7.26 0.60
N TYR A 543 -32.43 7.66 1.72
CA TYR A 543 -33.01 7.48 3.05
C TYR A 543 -34.30 8.29 3.22
N TYR A 544 -34.26 9.60 2.94
CA TYR A 544 -35.43 10.46 3.11
C TYR A 544 -36.57 10.15 2.13
N SER A 545 -36.26 9.59 0.97
CA SER A 545 -37.27 9.11 0.02
C SER A 545 -37.78 7.69 0.31
N GLY A 546 -37.23 7.00 1.32
CA GLY A 546 -37.56 5.60 1.66
C GLY A 546 -37.09 4.57 0.61
N ILE A 547 -36.24 4.96 -0.33
CA ILE A 547 -35.73 4.08 -1.39
C ILE A 547 -34.59 3.21 -0.87
N LEU A 548 -33.76 3.74 0.03
CA LEU A 548 -32.61 3.05 0.61
C LEU A 548 -32.74 2.99 2.12
N GLY A 549 -32.40 1.83 2.68
CA GLY A 549 -32.33 1.56 4.10
C GLY A 549 -30.99 0.92 4.46
N TYR A 550 -30.56 1.16 5.70
CA TYR A 550 -29.35 0.53 6.23
C TYR A 550 -29.71 -0.84 6.82
N VAL A 551 -28.91 -1.87 6.50
CA VAL A 551 -29.07 -3.24 7.00
C VAL A 551 -27.75 -3.72 7.54
N GLY A 552 -27.43 -3.34 8.78
CA GLY A 552 -26.19 -3.79 9.41
C GLY A 552 -26.05 -3.37 10.85
#